data_AF-S9TW59-F1
#
_entry.id   AF-S9TW59-F1
#
_cell.length_a   1.000
_cell.length_b   1.000
_cell.length_c   1.000
_cell.angle_alpha   90.00
_cell.angle_beta   90.00
_cell.angle_gamma   90.00
#
_symmetry.space_group_name_H-M   'P 1'
#
loop_
_entity.id
_entity.type
_entity.pdbx_description
1 polymer ?
#
loop_
_entity_poly.entity_id
_entity_poly.type
_entity_poly.pdbx_seq_one_letter_code
_entity_poly.pdbx_strand_id
1 'polypeptide(L)'
;MRRLFCRTPSSLVRRAVEPCLRARCYTAGAALRVLSHRSAGRAPAAVCALACARYQQHDLGYGGDEGDVPVRPDTSDDAMQDLEAVRAELRGTLEEEGEAPPAAAHERAHPAMDFAPSASSPIRLEKVDQPPSRFDLLTNSLVYRWQTTARLARRVSGPMREWATEIKYRTGVHLEVEPANPDRLGLSKEEGGYAHADDVEMNVYVFGSERGVFNCQKLMEQAVLEEAAYVRVGVFRRVPGGGPGDVEWLVLRRINRDLRPPDVPPISLKTPGKYSFLHEQHKEAALRSLWEETGLTVAAADAYPTARLEQDNPAYFWRVPVFYYVAEVPYEAEVKGPQVTPNIYVRQWDSRLLRQSPDPIDRTWAQLANPETGCAWLRASVLDELQRPLRGDNYMAIRYTPPPYSELAEVLGMALPPELMSDEARSQAASAAEQQVGADSTREGEPEKKE
;
A
#
# COMPACT_ATOMS: atom_id res chain seq x y z
N MET A 1 -24.46 31.87 -35.46
CA MET A 1 -24.94 33.25 -35.23
C MET A 1 -26.46 33.26 -35.18
N ARG A 2 -27.06 33.41 -34.00
CA ARG A 2 -28.40 33.98 -33.77
C ARG A 2 -28.49 34.26 -32.27
N ARG A 3 -28.35 35.54 -31.92
CA ARG A 3 -28.59 36.10 -30.58
C ARG A 3 -30.10 36.33 -30.43
N LEU A 4 -30.64 36.03 -29.26
CA LEU A 4 -31.84 36.69 -28.74
C LEU A 4 -31.62 37.04 -27.27
N PHE A 5 -32.00 38.26 -26.97
CA PHE A 5 -31.74 39.04 -25.77
C PHE A 5 -33.03 39.14 -24.94
N CYS A 6 -32.87 39.55 -23.67
CA CYS A 6 -33.89 40.11 -22.75
C CYS A 6 -34.83 39.08 -22.07
N ARG A 7 -35.16 39.16 -20.77
CA ARG A 7 -35.03 40.21 -19.74
C ARG A 7 -35.37 39.57 -18.37
N THR A 8 -34.68 39.98 -17.32
CA THR A 8 -35.13 39.88 -15.91
C THR A 8 -36.26 40.87 -15.63
N PRO A 9 -36.99 40.68 -14.51
CA PRO A 9 -36.94 41.73 -13.49
C PRO A 9 -36.82 41.22 -12.06
N SER A 10 -36.14 42.06 -11.28
CA SER A 10 -35.89 42.04 -9.85
C SER A 10 -37.12 42.38 -9.02
N SER A 11 -37.24 41.88 -7.78
CA SER A 11 -37.46 42.72 -6.58
C SER A 11 -37.56 41.91 -5.27
N LEU A 12 -36.67 42.25 -4.33
CA LEU A 12 -36.92 42.56 -2.90
C LEU A 12 -37.62 41.53 -2.00
N VAL A 13 -36.90 41.04 -0.96
CA VAL A 13 -37.16 41.38 0.46
C VAL A 13 -35.83 41.33 1.25
N ARG A 14 -35.46 42.46 1.87
CA ARG A 14 -34.45 42.61 2.94
C ARG A 14 -35.16 42.57 4.31
N ARG A 15 -34.54 41.92 5.30
CA ARG A 15 -34.52 42.22 6.76
C ARG A 15 -33.66 41.12 7.43
N ALA A 16 -32.40 41.37 7.79
CA ALA A 16 -31.89 42.09 8.98
C ALA A 16 -32.32 41.46 10.32
N VAL A 17 -31.35 40.94 11.10
CA VAL A 17 -30.97 41.33 12.48
C VAL A 17 -30.13 40.18 13.14
N GLU A 18 -28.82 40.35 13.19
CA GLU A 18 -27.96 40.07 14.37
C GLU A 18 -27.97 41.34 15.26
N PRO A 19 -27.59 41.37 16.58
CA PRO A 19 -26.42 40.67 17.18
C PRO A 19 -26.52 40.29 18.70
N CYS A 20 -25.48 39.61 19.24
CA CYS A 20 -24.85 39.75 20.58
C CYS A 20 -24.06 38.47 20.94
N LEU A 21 -22.73 38.40 20.77
CA LEU A 21 -21.63 38.82 21.68
C LEU A 21 -21.52 38.08 23.04
N ARG A 22 -20.35 37.42 23.17
CA ARG A 22 -19.52 37.13 24.37
C ARG A 22 -19.89 35.96 25.30
N ALA A 23 -19.05 34.93 25.26
CA ALA A 23 -18.27 34.49 26.43
C ALA A 23 -17.01 33.71 25.99
N ARG A 24 -15.83 34.33 26.13
CA ARG A 24 -14.53 33.65 26.29
C ARG A 24 -14.19 33.75 27.77
N CYS A 25 -13.82 32.64 28.41
CA CYS A 25 -12.89 32.61 29.54
C CYS A 25 -12.03 31.34 29.43
N TYR A 26 -10.72 31.56 29.36
CA TYR A 26 -9.66 30.58 29.56
C TYR A 26 -9.60 30.16 31.05
N THR A 27 -9.23 28.91 31.30
CA THR A 27 -8.28 28.53 32.35
C THR A 27 -7.66 27.17 32.03
N ALA A 28 -6.33 27.13 32.17
CA ALA A 28 -5.45 25.99 31.94
C ALA A 28 -5.37 25.05 33.15
N GLY A 29 -4.76 23.87 32.92
CA GLY A 29 -3.87 23.26 33.91
C GLY A 29 -4.30 21.91 34.52
N ALA A 30 -3.43 20.91 34.29
CA ALA A 30 -3.26 19.65 35.03
C ALA A 30 -4.39 18.59 34.87
N ALA A 31 -4.11 17.29 34.70
CA ALA A 31 -2.95 16.53 35.13
C ALA A 31 -2.67 15.34 34.19
N LEU A 32 -1.46 15.32 33.63
CA LEU A 32 -0.72 14.09 33.35
C LEU A 32 -0.13 13.63 34.70
N ARG A 33 -0.60 12.48 35.22
CA ARG A 33 0.13 11.74 36.26
C ARG A 33 0.22 10.27 35.85
N VAL A 34 1.39 9.97 35.31
CA VAL A 34 2.20 8.76 35.50
C VAL A 34 1.53 7.65 36.32
N LEU A 35 1.19 6.55 35.65
CA LEU A 35 1.38 5.21 36.20
C LEU A 35 2.47 4.51 35.38
N SER A 36 3.70 4.71 35.83
CA SER A 36 4.81 3.79 35.63
C SER A 36 4.53 2.55 36.48
N HIS A 37 4.29 1.40 35.85
CA HIS A 37 5.17 0.25 36.00
C HIS A 37 4.80 -0.92 35.08
N ARG A 38 5.81 -1.35 34.32
CA ARG A 38 6.08 -2.73 33.85
C ARG A 38 5.04 -3.37 32.91
N SER A 39 5.24 -3.17 31.62
CA SER A 39 5.66 -4.27 30.74
C SER A 39 6.41 -3.69 29.54
N ALA A 40 7.53 -4.30 29.21
CA ALA A 40 8.39 -3.92 28.11
C ALA A 40 7.77 -4.40 26.78
N GLY A 41 7.87 -3.57 25.74
CA GLY A 41 7.76 -3.98 24.35
C GLY A 41 6.57 -3.39 23.59
N ARG A 42 6.86 -2.86 22.39
CA ARG A 42 5.96 -2.40 21.32
C ARG A 42 5.45 -0.94 21.41
N ALA A 43 6.29 -0.03 20.91
CA ALA A 43 5.83 1.17 20.20
C ALA A 43 6.77 1.70 19.07
N PRO A 44 7.64 0.94 18.37
CA PRO A 44 8.47 1.53 17.31
C PRO A 44 7.78 1.61 15.92
N ALA A 45 6.77 0.79 15.62
CA ALA A 45 6.20 0.69 14.27
C ALA A 45 5.34 1.90 13.86
N ALA A 46 4.54 2.45 14.78
CA ALA A 46 3.65 3.57 14.51
C ALA A 46 4.42 4.88 14.24
N VAL A 47 5.54 5.08 14.94
CA VAL A 47 6.40 6.27 14.80
C VAL A 47 7.15 6.24 13.46
N CYS A 48 7.63 5.07 13.04
CA CYS A 48 8.32 4.91 11.75
C CYS A 48 7.36 5.09 10.55
N ALA A 49 6.11 4.59 10.66
CA ALA A 49 5.08 4.76 9.64
C ALA A 49 4.68 6.24 9.44
N LEU A 50 4.57 7.01 10.52
CA LEU A 50 4.31 8.46 10.45
C LEU A 50 5.45 9.25 9.82
N ALA A 51 6.71 8.86 10.08
CA ALA A 51 7.88 9.49 9.47
C ALA A 51 7.96 9.24 7.96
N CYS A 52 7.69 8.01 7.50
CA CYS A 52 7.63 7.68 6.07
C CYS A 52 6.47 8.39 5.37
N ALA A 53 5.30 8.49 5.99
CA ALA A 53 4.13 9.19 5.45
C ALA A 53 4.38 10.71 5.29
N ARG A 54 5.10 11.35 6.24
CA ARG A 54 5.48 12.76 6.14
C ARG A 54 6.51 13.01 5.03
N TYR A 55 7.46 12.11 4.83
CA TYR A 55 8.42 12.23 3.72
C TYR A 55 7.74 12.08 2.36
N GLN A 56 6.78 11.15 2.23
CA GLN A 56 5.96 11.01 1.02
C GLN A 56 5.09 12.24 0.72
N GLN A 57 4.77 13.07 1.71
CA GLN A 57 4.10 14.37 1.50
C GLN A 57 5.04 15.46 0.97
N HIS A 58 6.35 15.37 1.22
CA HIS A 58 7.31 16.41 0.85
C HIS A 58 7.73 16.35 -0.63
N ASP A 59 7.64 15.19 -1.28
CA ASP A 59 7.76 15.04 -2.75
C ASP A 59 6.46 15.44 -3.50
N LEU A 60 5.42 15.94 -2.81
CA LEU A 60 4.13 16.38 -3.40
C LEU A 60 4.07 17.87 -3.78
N GLY A 61 5.17 18.62 -3.69
CA GLY A 61 5.13 20.09 -3.79
C GLY A 61 6.12 20.69 -4.78
N TYR A 62 6.00 20.38 -6.08
CA TYR A 62 6.54 21.25 -7.14
C TYR A 62 5.67 21.10 -8.41
N GLY A 63 4.56 21.83 -8.41
CA GLY A 63 3.74 22.09 -9.59
C GLY A 63 3.25 23.52 -9.46
N GLY A 64 3.91 24.44 -10.17
CA GLY A 64 3.51 25.84 -10.21
C GLY A 64 2.23 25.99 -11.01
N ASP A 65 1.25 26.66 -10.41
CA ASP A 65 0.22 27.37 -11.15
C ASP A 65 -0.08 28.66 -10.37
N GLU A 66 0.21 29.80 -11.01
CA GLU A 66 -0.08 31.13 -10.49
C GLU A 66 -1.58 31.39 -10.62
N GLY A 67 -2.27 31.61 -9.50
CA GLY A 67 -3.68 31.97 -9.50
C GLY A 67 -4.19 32.44 -8.13
N ASP A 68 -4.19 33.75 -7.94
CA ASP A 68 -4.94 34.57 -6.97
C ASP A 68 -5.30 33.99 -5.59
N VAL A 69 -4.49 34.37 -4.59
CA VAL A 69 -4.78 34.20 -3.16
C VAL A 69 -5.54 35.43 -2.64
N PRO A 70 -6.73 35.30 -2.03
CA PRO A 70 -7.29 36.37 -1.23
C PRO A 70 -6.62 36.39 0.16
N VAL A 71 -6.00 37.52 0.46
CA VAL A 71 -5.34 37.85 1.75
C VAL A 71 -6.30 37.65 2.93
N ARG A 72 -5.86 36.89 3.94
CA ARG A 72 -6.43 36.86 5.30
C ARG A 72 -5.34 37.14 6.34
N PRO A 73 -5.69 37.75 7.49
CA PRO A 73 -4.77 38.54 8.30
C PRO A 73 -3.93 37.73 9.30
N ASP A 74 -2.83 38.35 9.71
CA ASP A 74 -1.76 37.93 10.62
C ASP A 74 -2.13 36.99 11.77
N THR A 75 -1.45 35.84 11.80
CA THR A 75 -1.28 34.97 12.99
C THR A 75 0.20 34.62 13.21
N SER A 76 1.12 35.52 12.83
CA SER A 76 2.57 35.25 12.83
C SER A 76 3.23 35.28 14.21
N ASP A 77 2.59 35.86 15.23
CA ASP A 77 3.24 36.07 16.52
C ASP A 77 3.07 34.89 17.51
N ASP A 78 1.95 34.17 17.44
CA ASP A 78 1.71 32.99 18.31
C ASP A 78 2.58 31.79 17.90
N ALA A 79 2.84 31.63 16.59
CA ALA A 79 3.67 30.53 16.08
C ALA A 79 5.17 30.71 16.35
N MET A 80 5.65 31.96 16.53
CA MET A 80 7.04 32.21 16.91
C MET A 80 7.31 31.94 18.39
N GLN A 81 6.35 32.25 19.28
CA GLN A 81 6.51 31.99 20.71
C GLN A 81 6.54 30.48 21.03
N ASP A 82 5.75 29.67 20.34
CA ASP A 82 5.78 28.21 20.48
C ASP A 82 7.10 27.59 19.97
N LEU A 83 7.71 28.17 18.93
CA LEU A 83 8.99 27.72 18.39
C LEU A 83 10.18 28.07 19.30
N GLU A 84 10.12 29.22 19.99
CA GLU A 84 11.12 29.61 20.98
C GLU A 84 11.02 28.79 22.26
N ALA A 85 9.82 28.44 22.71
CA ALA A 85 9.60 27.57 23.86
C ALA A 85 10.19 26.16 23.63
N VAL A 86 9.96 25.57 22.45
CA VAL A 86 10.52 24.25 22.08
C VAL A 86 12.05 24.30 21.92
N ARG A 87 12.61 25.40 21.42
CA ARG A 87 14.07 25.60 21.34
C ARG A 87 14.73 25.81 22.70
N ALA A 88 14.04 26.45 23.64
CA ALA A 88 14.50 26.62 25.01
C ALA A 88 14.48 25.30 25.78
N GLU A 89 13.45 24.48 25.59
CA GLU A 89 13.35 23.14 26.19
C GLU A 89 14.45 22.20 25.66
N LEU A 90 14.74 22.24 24.36
CA LEU A 90 15.82 21.46 23.75
C LEU A 90 17.21 21.89 24.24
N ARG A 91 17.40 23.19 24.51
CA ARG A 91 18.67 23.73 25.04
C ARG A 91 18.86 23.39 26.52
N GLY A 92 17.78 23.38 27.31
CA GLY A 92 17.79 22.94 28.71
C GLY A 92 18.15 21.46 28.88
N THR A 93 17.63 20.58 28.00
CA THR A 93 17.98 19.14 28.02
C THR A 93 19.42 18.83 27.60
N LEU A 94 20.11 19.75 26.90
CA LEU A 94 21.50 19.57 26.47
C LEU A 94 22.52 20.09 27.50
N GLU A 95 22.09 20.89 28.47
CA GLU A 95 22.98 21.48 29.49
C GLU A 95 22.95 20.70 30.83
N GLU A 96 21.94 19.86 31.10
CA GLU A 96 21.84 19.07 32.34
C GLU A 96 22.43 17.64 32.26
N GLU A 97 22.90 17.15 31.10
CA GLU A 97 23.61 15.85 30.98
C GLU A 97 25.15 16.00 31.07
N GLY A 98 25.60 16.85 32.01
CA GLY A 98 27.00 17.03 32.36
C GLY A 98 27.45 16.14 33.52
N GLU A 99 27.43 14.81 33.37
CA GLU A 99 28.20 13.92 34.25
C GLU A 99 28.62 12.63 33.52
N ALA A 100 29.94 12.48 33.31
CA ALA A 100 30.54 11.40 32.56
C ALA A 100 30.61 10.07 33.36
N PRO A 101 30.39 8.92 32.70
CA PRO A 101 30.99 7.65 33.09
C PRO A 101 31.84 7.03 31.94
N PRO A 102 32.67 6.01 32.24
CA PRO A 102 34.02 5.91 31.71
C PRO A 102 34.13 5.25 30.34
N ALA A 103 35.17 5.64 29.62
CA ALA A 103 35.64 5.04 28.38
C ALA A 103 35.93 3.54 28.52
N ALA A 104 35.23 2.71 27.75
CA ALA A 104 35.73 1.41 27.31
C ALA A 104 34.94 0.88 26.09
N ALA A 105 35.69 0.66 25.00
CA ALA A 105 35.37 -0.19 23.85
C ALA A 105 34.17 0.21 22.97
N HIS A 106 34.41 1.05 21.96
CA HIS A 106 34.24 0.69 20.54
C HIS A 106 34.47 1.92 19.62
N GLU A 107 35.70 2.43 19.58
CA GLU A 107 36.15 3.25 18.46
C GLU A 107 37.33 2.56 17.80
N ARG A 108 37.05 1.77 16.75
CA ARG A 108 38.06 1.51 15.73
C ARG A 108 37.96 2.65 14.72
N ALA A 109 38.96 3.53 14.74
CA ALA A 109 39.20 4.49 13.69
C ALA A 109 39.21 3.75 12.33
N HIS A 110 38.32 4.15 11.43
CA HIS A 110 38.34 3.69 10.04
C HIS A 110 39.49 4.42 9.32
N PRO A 111 40.51 3.71 8.80
CA PRO A 111 41.49 4.35 7.93
C PRO A 111 40.79 4.78 6.62
N ALA A 112 41.27 5.87 6.03
CA ALA A 112 40.88 6.30 4.69
C ALA A 112 41.04 5.11 3.73
N MET A 113 39.91 4.59 3.22
CA MET A 113 39.91 3.42 2.35
C MET A 113 39.87 3.88 0.89
N ASP A 114 40.92 3.53 0.16
CA ASP A 114 40.93 3.53 -1.30
C ASP A 114 39.78 2.66 -1.83
N PHE A 115 39.07 3.19 -2.82
CA PHE A 115 37.94 2.57 -3.48
C PHE A 115 38.39 1.39 -4.35
N ALA A 116 38.52 0.21 -3.76
CA ALA A 116 38.49 -1.05 -4.50
C ALA A 116 37.11 -1.69 -4.32
N PRO A 117 36.28 -1.83 -5.38
CA PRO A 117 35.05 -2.61 -5.28
C PRO A 117 35.41 -4.04 -4.87
N SER A 118 34.80 -4.55 -3.81
CA SER A 118 34.97 -5.94 -3.40
C SER A 118 34.57 -6.85 -4.57
N ALA A 119 35.48 -7.71 -5.03
CA ALA A 119 35.31 -8.57 -6.21
C ALA A 119 34.13 -9.56 -6.13
N SER A 120 33.45 -9.66 -4.98
CA SER A 120 32.31 -10.55 -4.72
C SER A 120 30.94 -9.86 -4.69
N SER A 121 30.82 -8.55 -4.96
CA SER A 121 29.50 -7.89 -4.93
C SER A 121 28.63 -8.29 -6.14
N PRO A 122 27.35 -8.66 -5.92
CA PRO A 122 26.40 -8.93 -7.01
C PRO A 122 26.02 -7.66 -7.79
N ILE A 123 26.30 -6.47 -7.26
CA ILE A 123 25.98 -5.18 -7.88
C ILE A 123 27.29 -4.48 -8.23
N ARG A 124 27.57 -4.35 -9.52
CA ARG A 124 28.72 -3.61 -10.04
C ARG A 124 28.26 -2.25 -10.53
N LEU A 125 28.70 -1.20 -9.84
CA LEU A 125 28.46 0.19 -10.21
C LEU A 125 29.62 0.70 -11.06
N GLU A 126 29.30 1.23 -12.23
CA GLU A 126 30.23 1.92 -13.12
C GLU A 126 30.05 3.42 -12.94
N LYS A 127 31.12 4.13 -12.61
CA LYS A 127 31.08 5.59 -12.52
C LYS A 127 30.84 6.17 -13.90
N VAL A 128 29.92 7.12 -13.99
CA VAL A 128 29.59 7.83 -15.23
C VAL A 128 30.14 9.25 -15.12
N ASP A 129 31.06 9.61 -16.02
CA ASP A 129 31.75 10.91 -15.97
C ASP A 129 30.81 12.09 -16.21
N GLN A 130 29.79 11.91 -17.09
CA GLN A 130 28.76 12.89 -17.35
C GLN A 130 27.40 12.20 -17.46
N PRO A 131 26.37 12.65 -16.71
CA PRO A 131 25.04 12.09 -16.84
C PRO A 131 24.52 12.22 -18.28
N PRO A 132 23.72 11.26 -18.77
CA PRO A 132 22.95 11.46 -19.99
C PRO A 132 22.16 12.77 -19.93
N SER A 133 22.10 13.52 -21.03
CA SER A 133 21.45 14.84 -21.12
C SER A 133 19.97 14.84 -20.72
N ARG A 134 19.29 13.69 -20.76
CA ARG A 134 17.91 13.54 -20.26
C ARG A 134 17.79 13.66 -18.73
N PHE A 135 18.90 13.59 -18.00
CA PHE A 135 18.97 13.70 -16.54
C PHE A 135 19.63 15.02 -16.07
N ASP A 136 19.74 16.01 -16.95
CA ASP A 136 20.48 17.27 -16.72
C ASP A 136 19.90 18.13 -15.58
N LEU A 137 18.70 17.82 -15.08
CA LEU A 137 18.12 18.47 -13.89
C LEU A 137 18.66 17.91 -12.56
N LEU A 138 19.40 16.79 -12.58
CA LEU A 138 19.98 16.14 -11.39
C LEU A 138 21.47 16.51 -11.17
N THR A 139 21.93 17.58 -11.82
CA THR A 139 23.32 17.89 -12.23
C THR A 139 24.35 18.21 -11.15
N ASN A 140 23.99 18.25 -9.87
CA ASN A 140 24.95 18.53 -8.80
C ASN A 140 25.44 17.28 -8.05
N SER A 141 25.23 16.09 -8.60
CA SER A 141 25.54 14.82 -7.93
C SER A 141 26.41 13.90 -8.79
N LEU A 142 27.17 13.02 -8.13
CA LEU A 142 27.89 11.95 -8.82
C LEU A 142 26.90 10.94 -9.36
N VAL A 143 27.24 10.36 -10.50
CA VAL A 143 26.39 9.42 -11.20
C VAL A 143 27.10 8.10 -11.38
N TYR A 144 26.40 7.03 -11.01
CA TYR A 144 26.83 5.66 -11.26
C TYR A 144 25.74 4.92 -12.04
N ARG A 145 26.15 3.94 -12.84
CA ARG A 145 25.27 3.07 -13.60
C ARG A 145 25.46 1.62 -13.15
N TRP A 146 24.37 0.92 -12.97
CA TRP A 146 24.32 -0.53 -12.85
C TRP A 146 23.53 -1.12 -14.01
N GLN A 147 24.22 -1.88 -14.86
CA GLN A 147 23.57 -2.63 -15.93
C GLN A 147 23.15 -4.01 -15.40
N THR A 148 21.88 -4.34 -15.57
CA THR A 148 21.27 -5.52 -14.95
C THR A 148 20.03 -5.99 -15.72
N THR A 149 19.22 -6.83 -15.09
CA THR A 149 17.92 -7.30 -15.61
C THR A 149 16.77 -6.79 -14.75
N ALA A 150 15.57 -6.79 -15.30
CA ALA A 150 14.35 -6.37 -14.60
C ALA A 150 14.06 -7.22 -13.36
N ARG A 151 14.46 -8.49 -13.35
CA ARG A 151 14.40 -9.37 -12.18
C ARG A 151 15.08 -8.75 -10.95
N LEU A 152 16.22 -8.10 -11.13
CA LEU A 152 16.98 -7.47 -10.05
C LEU A 152 16.62 -5.99 -9.88
N ALA A 153 16.44 -5.25 -10.98
CA ALA A 153 16.11 -3.82 -10.92
C ALA A 153 14.79 -3.55 -10.19
N ARG A 154 13.76 -4.39 -10.39
CA ARG A 154 12.47 -4.23 -9.71
C ARG A 154 12.58 -4.39 -8.18
N ARG A 155 13.59 -5.12 -7.70
CA ARG A 155 13.91 -5.32 -6.27
C ARG A 155 14.68 -4.16 -5.65
N VAL A 156 15.01 -3.11 -6.40
CA VAL A 156 15.55 -1.85 -5.83
C VAL A 156 14.64 -0.66 -6.11
N SER A 157 13.79 -0.73 -7.14
CA SER A 157 12.74 0.26 -7.37
C SER A 157 11.51 0.01 -6.50
N GLY A 158 11.07 -1.24 -6.40
CA GLY A 158 9.77 -1.59 -5.86
C GLY A 158 8.61 -1.34 -6.86
N PRO A 159 7.38 -1.77 -6.51
CA PRO A 159 6.21 -1.82 -7.38
C PRO A 159 5.83 -0.50 -8.10
N MET A 160 5.93 0.63 -7.39
CA MET A 160 5.64 2.00 -7.81
C MET A 160 6.70 2.96 -7.22
N ARG A 161 7.97 2.56 -7.29
CA ARG A 161 9.13 3.30 -6.75
C ARG A 161 9.19 3.36 -5.21
N GLU A 162 8.39 2.60 -4.47
CA GLU A 162 8.37 2.76 -3.01
C GLU A 162 9.67 2.35 -2.33
N TRP A 163 10.36 1.31 -2.83
CA TRP A 163 11.69 0.95 -2.34
C TRP A 163 12.75 1.96 -2.80
N ALA A 164 12.64 2.52 -4.00
CA ALA A 164 13.51 3.62 -4.41
C ALA A 164 13.34 4.86 -3.50
N THR A 165 12.10 5.19 -3.12
CA THR A 165 11.82 6.27 -2.15
C THR A 165 12.37 5.92 -0.76
N GLU A 166 12.28 4.67 -0.33
CA GLU A 166 12.86 4.22 0.95
C GLU A 166 14.39 4.29 0.95
N ILE A 167 15.04 3.88 -0.15
CA ILE A 167 16.49 4.03 -0.34
C ILE A 167 16.88 5.51 -0.31
N LYS A 168 16.14 6.38 -1.00
CA LYS A 168 16.32 7.84 -0.95
C LYS A 168 16.19 8.38 0.47
N TYR A 169 15.18 7.93 1.22
CA TYR A 169 15.00 8.32 2.62
C TYR A 169 16.20 7.90 3.50
N ARG A 170 16.73 6.68 3.31
CA ARG A 170 17.83 6.14 4.13
C ARG A 170 19.21 6.69 3.75
N THR A 171 19.42 7.11 2.50
CA THR A 171 20.77 7.42 1.97
C THR A 171 20.91 8.79 1.31
N GLY A 172 19.80 9.46 1.01
CA GLY A 172 19.77 10.69 0.21
C GLY A 172 20.00 10.47 -1.29
N VAL A 173 20.12 9.22 -1.75
CA VAL A 173 20.41 8.87 -3.15
C VAL A 173 19.12 8.74 -3.96
N HIS A 174 19.11 9.32 -5.15
CA HIS A 174 18.01 9.18 -6.10
C HIS A 174 18.30 8.04 -7.08
N LEU A 175 17.29 7.20 -7.34
CA LEU A 175 17.37 6.09 -8.28
C LEU A 175 16.45 6.33 -9.48
N GLU A 176 17.00 6.18 -10.69
CA GLU A 176 16.23 6.10 -11.93
C GLU A 176 16.45 4.75 -12.61
N VAL A 177 15.40 4.20 -13.21
CA VAL A 177 15.41 2.87 -13.82
C VAL A 177 14.80 2.97 -15.21
N GLU A 178 15.52 2.51 -16.23
CA GLU A 178 15.06 2.50 -17.62
C GLU A 178 15.45 1.21 -18.33
N PRO A 179 14.65 0.74 -19.31
CA PRO A 179 15.05 -0.36 -20.19
C PRO A 179 16.30 0.03 -20.99
N ALA A 180 17.28 -0.87 -21.07
CA ALA A 180 18.47 -0.64 -21.88
C ALA A 180 18.17 -0.67 -23.38
N ASN A 181 17.19 -1.49 -23.78
CA ASN A 181 16.78 -1.68 -25.17
C ASN A 181 15.24 -1.62 -25.27
N PRO A 182 14.64 -0.41 -25.20
CA PRO A 182 13.18 -0.25 -25.18
C PRO A 182 12.49 -0.74 -26.46
N ASP A 183 13.16 -0.69 -27.62
CA ASP A 183 12.62 -1.13 -28.91
C ASP A 183 12.24 -2.62 -28.93
N ARG A 184 12.83 -3.43 -28.04
CA ARG A 184 12.56 -4.88 -27.93
C ARG A 184 11.28 -5.20 -27.13
N LEU A 185 10.70 -4.25 -26.40
CA LEU A 185 9.53 -4.49 -25.53
C LEU A 185 8.22 -4.70 -26.29
N GLY A 186 8.14 -4.23 -27.54
CA GLY A 186 6.95 -4.35 -28.39
C GLY A 186 7.01 -5.47 -29.43
N LEU A 187 8.10 -6.22 -29.49
CA LEU A 187 8.36 -7.25 -30.50
C LEU A 187 7.99 -8.64 -29.97
N SER A 188 7.59 -9.54 -30.87
CA SER A 188 7.44 -10.96 -30.50
C SER A 188 8.80 -11.60 -30.22
N LYS A 189 8.82 -12.76 -29.57
CA LYS A 189 10.06 -13.51 -29.31
C LYS A 189 10.80 -13.85 -30.62
N GLU A 190 10.05 -14.19 -31.67
CA GLU A 190 10.57 -14.52 -33.01
C GLU A 190 11.20 -13.32 -33.70
N GLU A 191 10.75 -12.10 -33.37
CA GLU A 191 11.26 -10.83 -33.88
C GLU A 191 12.40 -10.24 -33.01
N GLY A 192 12.86 -10.98 -32.01
CA GLY A 192 13.94 -10.56 -31.11
C GLY A 192 13.48 -9.88 -29.81
N GLY A 193 12.18 -9.91 -29.52
CA GLY A 193 11.60 -9.48 -28.25
C GLY A 193 12.03 -10.36 -27.06
N TYR A 194 11.73 -9.90 -25.85
CA TYR A 194 11.99 -10.66 -24.63
C TYR A 194 10.97 -11.77 -24.44
N ALA A 195 11.42 -12.93 -23.94
CA ALA A 195 10.52 -14.04 -23.64
C ALA A 195 9.78 -13.84 -22.31
N HIS A 196 10.50 -13.34 -21.30
CA HIS A 196 10.01 -13.18 -19.94
C HIS A 196 10.24 -11.75 -19.43
N ALA A 197 9.43 -11.32 -18.47
CA ALA A 197 9.58 -10.02 -17.81
C ALA A 197 10.91 -9.90 -17.07
N ASP A 198 11.43 -11.02 -16.58
CA ASP A 198 12.71 -11.10 -15.87
C ASP A 198 13.93 -10.85 -16.76
N ASP A 199 13.81 -11.13 -18.07
CA ASP A 199 14.92 -11.05 -19.03
C ASP A 199 15.16 -9.63 -19.56
N VAL A 200 14.24 -8.70 -19.32
CA VAL A 200 14.33 -7.34 -19.82
C VAL A 200 15.60 -6.68 -19.27
N GLU A 201 16.49 -6.26 -20.17
CA GLU A 201 17.73 -5.60 -19.81
C GLU A 201 17.44 -4.17 -19.30
N MET A 202 18.04 -3.81 -18.17
CA MET A 202 17.77 -2.58 -17.45
C MET A 202 19.06 -1.81 -17.15
N ASN A 203 18.98 -0.50 -17.21
CA ASN A 203 19.96 0.41 -16.63
C ASN A 203 19.35 1.03 -15.35
N VAL A 204 20.08 0.93 -14.25
CA VAL A 204 19.78 1.64 -13.00
C VAL A 204 20.81 2.74 -12.82
N TYR A 205 20.35 3.98 -12.77
CA TYR A 205 21.18 5.16 -12.51
C TYR A 205 21.05 5.58 -11.05
N VAL A 206 22.19 5.87 -10.43
CA VAL A 206 22.33 6.17 -9.01
C VAL A 206 22.95 7.56 -8.86
N PHE A 207 22.19 8.51 -8.33
CA PHE A 207 22.56 9.92 -8.22
C PHE A 207 22.74 10.32 -6.75
N GLY A 208 23.95 10.72 -6.35
CA GLY A 208 24.20 11.13 -4.97
C GLY A 208 25.66 11.50 -4.66
N SER A 209 25.96 11.63 -3.36
CA SER A 209 27.34 11.79 -2.86
C SER A 209 28.07 10.44 -2.83
N GLU A 210 29.41 10.42 -2.81
CA GLU A 210 30.17 9.15 -2.74
C GLU A 210 29.76 8.28 -1.56
N ARG A 211 29.63 8.89 -0.37
CA ARG A 211 29.17 8.19 0.84
C ARG A 211 27.74 7.69 0.70
N GLY A 212 26.86 8.51 0.11
CA GLY A 212 25.46 8.13 -0.14
C GLY A 212 25.39 6.92 -1.07
N VAL A 213 26.12 6.95 -2.19
CA VAL A 213 26.18 5.86 -3.17
C VAL A 213 26.73 4.58 -2.55
N PHE A 214 27.79 4.65 -1.75
CA PHE A 214 28.33 3.47 -1.06
C PHE A 214 27.30 2.81 -0.14
N ASN A 215 26.60 3.61 0.69
CA ASN A 215 25.53 3.10 1.56
C ASN A 215 24.35 2.56 0.74
N CYS A 216 23.99 3.24 -0.35
CA CYS A 216 22.94 2.82 -1.27
C CYS A 216 23.27 1.48 -1.92
N GLN A 217 24.52 1.27 -2.38
CA GLN A 217 24.96 0.01 -2.95
C GLN A 217 24.80 -1.14 -1.95
N LYS A 218 25.17 -0.93 -0.68
CA LYS A 218 25.01 -1.95 0.38
C LYS A 218 23.54 -2.29 0.64
N LEU A 219 22.66 -1.29 0.65
CA LEU A 219 21.22 -1.52 0.77
C LEU A 219 20.64 -2.24 -0.45
N MET A 220 21.07 -1.86 -1.66
CA MET A 220 20.65 -2.53 -2.89
C MET A 220 21.11 -3.99 -2.92
N GLU A 221 22.34 -4.28 -2.48
CA GLU A 221 22.88 -5.64 -2.36
C GLU A 221 22.03 -6.52 -1.43
N GLN A 222 21.45 -5.95 -0.38
CA GLN A 222 20.50 -6.66 0.50
C GLN A 222 19.12 -6.77 -0.15
N ALA A 223 18.62 -5.68 -0.73
CA ALA A 223 17.29 -5.63 -1.34
C ALA A 223 17.13 -6.65 -2.49
N VAL A 224 18.17 -6.90 -3.28
CA VAL A 224 18.13 -7.91 -4.35
C VAL A 224 18.01 -9.35 -3.83
N LEU A 225 18.39 -9.62 -2.58
CA LEU A 225 18.22 -10.92 -1.93
C LEU A 225 16.80 -11.10 -1.39
N GLU A 226 16.07 -10.01 -1.22
CA GLU A 226 14.69 -9.99 -0.78
C GLU A 226 13.72 -9.98 -1.97
N GLU A 227 12.44 -10.23 -1.69
CA GLU A 227 11.40 -10.17 -2.70
C GLU A 227 10.50 -8.97 -2.42
N ALA A 228 10.66 -7.87 -3.16
CA ALA A 228 9.69 -6.78 -3.11
C ALA A 228 8.33 -7.28 -3.58
N ALA A 229 7.26 -6.97 -2.85
CA ALA A 229 5.94 -7.46 -3.22
C ALA A 229 4.81 -6.52 -2.82
N TYR A 230 3.70 -6.63 -3.56
CA TYR A 230 2.41 -6.20 -3.06
C TYR A 230 1.84 -7.24 -2.11
N VAL A 231 1.07 -6.77 -1.13
CA VAL A 231 0.35 -7.61 -0.18
C VAL A 231 -1.13 -7.26 -0.17
N ARG A 232 -2.00 -8.25 -0.06
CA ARG A 232 -3.45 -8.10 0.02
C ARG A 232 -3.99 -8.94 1.16
N VAL A 233 -4.88 -8.37 1.96
CA VAL A 233 -5.62 -9.07 3.00
C VAL A 233 -7.10 -9.04 2.63
N GLY A 234 -7.65 -10.19 2.28
CA GLY A 234 -9.08 -10.43 2.18
C GLY A 234 -9.66 -10.53 3.59
N VAL A 235 -10.07 -9.40 4.15
CA VAL A 235 -10.79 -9.36 5.42
C VAL A 235 -12.24 -9.71 5.15
N PHE A 236 -12.76 -10.71 5.86
CA PHE A 236 -14.15 -11.12 5.73
C PHE A 236 -14.84 -11.22 7.09
N ARG A 237 -16.17 -11.16 7.05
CA ARG A 237 -17.04 -11.38 8.22
C ARG A 237 -18.18 -12.32 7.86
N ARG A 238 -18.63 -13.13 8.82
CA ARG A 238 -19.82 -13.98 8.68
C ARG A 238 -21.08 -13.16 8.86
N VAL A 239 -22.06 -13.36 7.97
CA VAL A 239 -23.38 -12.72 8.11
C VAL A 239 -24.19 -13.45 9.19
N PRO A 240 -24.74 -12.75 10.21
CA PRO A 240 -25.57 -13.38 11.23
C PRO A 240 -26.78 -14.08 10.63
N GLY A 241 -26.97 -15.37 10.97
CA GLY A 241 -28.04 -16.21 10.41
C GLY A 241 -27.78 -16.71 8.99
N GLY A 242 -26.62 -16.40 8.40
CA GLY A 242 -26.18 -16.91 7.11
C GLY A 242 -25.68 -18.36 7.19
N GLY A 243 -25.80 -19.07 6.07
CA GLY A 243 -25.24 -20.41 5.91
C GLY A 243 -23.74 -20.39 5.54
N PRO A 244 -23.12 -21.56 5.33
CA PRO A 244 -21.77 -21.67 4.77
C PRO A 244 -21.63 -20.84 3.48
N GLY A 245 -20.55 -20.08 3.35
CA GLY A 245 -20.30 -19.19 2.21
C GLY A 245 -21.05 -17.85 2.24
N ASP A 246 -21.96 -17.61 3.19
CA ASP A 246 -22.60 -16.30 3.38
C ASP A 246 -21.69 -15.36 4.19
N VAL A 247 -20.64 -14.90 3.52
CA VAL A 247 -19.64 -13.98 4.05
C VAL A 247 -19.55 -12.71 3.20
N GLU A 248 -19.14 -11.62 3.84
CA GLU A 248 -18.87 -10.36 3.18
C GLU A 248 -17.39 -9.98 3.31
N TRP A 249 -16.85 -9.39 2.24
CA TRP A 249 -15.45 -9.01 2.10
C TRP A 249 -15.29 -7.50 2.13
N LEU A 250 -14.33 -7.04 2.92
CA LEU A 250 -14.00 -5.62 3.01
C LEU A 250 -13.22 -5.19 1.76
N VAL A 251 -13.68 -4.13 1.12
CA VAL A 251 -13.03 -3.54 -0.06
C VAL A 251 -12.97 -2.03 -0.01
N LEU A 252 -12.02 -1.47 -0.75
CA LEU A 252 -11.75 -0.04 -0.89
C LEU A 252 -11.58 0.33 -2.36
N ARG A 253 -11.78 1.62 -2.67
CA ARG A 253 -11.46 2.21 -3.98
C ARG A 253 -10.34 3.23 -3.84
N ARG A 254 -9.15 2.88 -4.36
CA ARG A 254 -7.97 3.77 -4.36
C ARG A 254 -7.94 4.61 -5.63
N ILE A 255 -7.81 5.91 -5.48
CA ILE A 255 -7.55 6.87 -6.55
C ILE A 255 -6.06 6.81 -6.86
N ASN A 256 -5.72 6.41 -8.08
CA ASN A 256 -4.35 6.33 -8.54
C ASN A 256 -3.89 7.69 -9.07
N ARG A 257 -2.59 7.98 -8.95
CA ARG A 257 -1.98 9.20 -9.49
C ARG A 257 -2.06 9.21 -11.02
N ASP A 258 -2.02 10.40 -11.61
CA ASP A 258 -1.99 10.56 -13.07
C ASP A 258 -0.72 9.95 -13.69
N LEU A 259 0.42 10.10 -13.01
CA LEU A 259 1.64 9.38 -13.34
C LEU A 259 1.54 7.94 -12.83
N ARG A 260 0.86 7.11 -13.63
CA ARG A 260 0.69 5.66 -13.41
C ARG A 260 1.04 4.90 -14.69
N PRO A 261 1.51 3.64 -14.57
CA PRO A 261 1.62 2.75 -15.72
C PRO A 261 0.28 2.59 -16.45
N PRO A 262 0.29 2.34 -17.78
CA PRO A 262 -0.91 2.36 -18.62
C PRO A 262 -1.93 1.27 -18.26
N ASP A 263 -1.50 0.17 -17.65
CA ASP A 263 -2.30 -0.98 -17.23
C ASP A 263 -3.01 -0.80 -15.88
N VAL A 264 -2.64 0.20 -15.10
CA VAL A 264 -3.27 0.50 -13.80
C VAL A 264 -4.39 1.51 -14.03
N PRO A 265 -5.68 1.25 -13.75
CA PRO A 265 -6.78 2.19 -14.04
C PRO A 265 -6.71 3.47 -13.18
N PRO A 266 -7.52 4.52 -13.46
CA PRO A 266 -7.60 5.72 -12.60
C PRO A 266 -8.04 5.41 -11.17
N ILE A 267 -8.99 4.49 -10.99
CA ILE A 267 -9.48 4.07 -9.67
C ILE A 267 -9.43 2.54 -9.60
N SER A 268 -8.80 2.01 -8.56
CA SER A 268 -8.69 0.57 -8.33
C SER A 268 -9.65 0.13 -7.23
N LEU A 269 -10.60 -0.76 -7.56
CA LEU A 269 -11.34 -1.55 -6.57
C LEU A 269 -10.45 -2.69 -6.07
N LYS A 270 -10.15 -2.73 -4.77
CA LYS A 270 -9.21 -3.68 -4.16
C LYS A 270 -9.61 -4.08 -2.75
N THR A 271 -9.19 -5.26 -2.31
CA THR A 271 -9.12 -5.57 -0.86
C THR A 271 -8.01 -4.76 -0.19
N PRO A 272 -8.04 -4.60 1.14
CA PRO A 272 -6.96 -3.95 1.88
C PRO A 272 -5.59 -4.53 1.58
N GLY A 273 -4.57 -3.67 1.64
CA GLY A 273 -3.16 -4.05 1.59
C GLY A 273 -2.34 -3.25 0.58
N LYS A 274 -1.10 -2.94 0.95
CA LYS A 274 -0.16 -2.14 0.15
C LYS A 274 0.97 -3.00 -0.38
N TYR A 275 2.18 -2.78 0.12
CA TYR A 275 3.46 -3.37 -0.26
C TYR A 275 4.33 -3.56 0.98
N SER A 276 5.34 -4.43 0.90
CA SER A 276 6.38 -4.58 1.93
C SER A 276 7.39 -3.44 1.89
N PHE A 277 7.90 -3.02 3.05
CA PHE A 277 9.12 -2.21 3.16
C PHE A 277 10.38 -3.08 3.05
N LEU A 278 11.54 -2.44 2.91
CA LEU A 278 12.83 -3.15 2.97
C LEU A 278 12.98 -3.88 4.32
N HIS A 279 13.37 -5.15 4.26
CA HIS A 279 13.51 -6.09 5.39
C HIS A 279 12.19 -6.46 6.10
N GLU A 280 11.03 -6.08 5.57
CA GLU A 280 9.72 -6.39 6.16
C GLU A 280 9.17 -7.72 5.63
N GLN A 281 8.71 -8.59 6.54
CA GLN A 281 8.07 -9.85 6.15
C GLN A 281 6.69 -9.59 5.51
N HIS A 282 6.30 -10.38 4.50
CA HIS A 282 5.05 -10.17 3.78
C HIS A 282 3.79 -10.22 4.67
N LYS A 283 3.76 -11.12 5.67
CA LYS A 283 2.63 -11.18 6.61
C LYS A 283 2.57 -9.93 7.49
N GLU A 284 3.72 -9.42 7.93
CA GLU A 284 3.80 -8.18 8.72
C GLU A 284 3.34 -6.98 7.89
N ALA A 285 3.83 -6.85 6.65
CA ALA A 285 3.40 -5.83 5.70
C ALA A 285 1.89 -5.88 5.45
N ALA A 286 1.32 -7.08 5.34
CA ALA A 286 -0.11 -7.28 5.11
C ALA A 286 -0.94 -6.76 6.29
N LEU A 287 -0.55 -7.08 7.52
CA LEU A 287 -1.24 -6.64 8.73
C LEU A 287 -1.07 -5.13 8.99
N ARG A 288 0.14 -4.60 8.82
CA ARG A 288 0.40 -3.15 8.91
C ARG A 288 -0.46 -2.40 7.91
N SER A 289 -0.41 -2.80 6.64
CA SER A 289 -1.12 -2.08 5.58
C SER A 289 -2.65 -2.27 5.63
N LEU A 290 -3.15 -3.36 6.21
CA LEU A 290 -4.57 -3.49 6.58
C LEU A 290 -4.98 -2.38 7.53
N TRP A 291 -4.24 -2.19 8.62
CA TRP A 291 -4.51 -1.12 9.58
C TRP A 291 -4.43 0.26 8.93
N GLU A 292 -3.40 0.52 8.12
CA GLU A 292 -3.24 1.81 7.45
C GLU A 292 -4.41 2.18 6.53
N GLU A 293 -5.07 1.19 5.92
CA GLU A 293 -6.17 1.40 4.97
C GLU A 293 -7.56 1.31 5.62
N THR A 294 -7.71 0.69 6.79
CA THR A 294 -9.04 0.39 7.37
C THR A 294 -9.19 0.73 8.85
N GLY A 295 -8.09 0.89 9.57
CA GLY A 295 -8.05 0.99 11.03
C GLY A 295 -8.31 -0.31 11.78
N LEU A 296 -8.49 -1.45 11.08
CA LEU A 296 -8.67 -2.76 11.69
C LEU A 296 -7.33 -3.34 12.15
N THR A 297 -7.38 -4.07 13.27
CA THR A 297 -6.24 -4.83 13.80
C THR A 297 -6.62 -6.31 13.82
N VAL A 298 -5.76 -7.14 13.26
CA VAL A 298 -5.90 -8.60 13.21
C VAL A 298 -4.64 -9.23 13.79
N ALA A 299 -4.78 -10.31 14.57
CA ALA A 299 -3.62 -11.03 15.09
C ALA A 299 -2.94 -11.85 13.99
N ALA A 300 -1.62 -11.98 14.04
CA ALA A 300 -0.87 -12.68 12.99
C ALA A 300 -1.20 -14.18 12.88
N ALA A 301 -1.73 -14.78 13.95
CA ALA A 301 -2.21 -16.16 13.97
C ALA A 301 -3.48 -16.35 13.12
N ASP A 302 -4.30 -15.31 13.02
CA ASP A 302 -5.60 -15.33 12.34
C ASP A 302 -5.51 -14.86 10.87
N ALA A 303 -4.29 -14.60 10.39
CA ALA A 303 -4.00 -14.21 9.02
C ALA A 303 -3.29 -15.34 8.27
N TYR A 304 -3.97 -15.92 7.29
CA TYR A 304 -3.54 -17.11 6.57
C TYR A 304 -3.11 -16.78 5.14
N PRO A 305 -1.91 -17.21 4.68
CA PRO A 305 -1.51 -17.05 3.29
C PRO A 305 -2.38 -17.92 2.37
N THR A 306 -2.74 -17.40 1.20
CA THR A 306 -3.69 -18.04 0.27
C THR A 306 -3.14 -18.20 -1.14
N ALA A 307 -2.55 -17.16 -1.71
CA ALA A 307 -1.99 -17.21 -3.05
C ALA A 307 -0.76 -16.30 -3.20
N ARG A 308 0.08 -16.63 -4.19
CA ARG A 308 1.12 -15.77 -4.74
C ARG A 308 0.88 -15.68 -6.25
N LEU A 309 0.53 -14.48 -6.74
CA LEU A 309 0.31 -14.25 -8.17
C LEU A 309 1.43 -13.39 -8.74
N GLU A 310 1.94 -13.80 -9.90
CA GLU A 310 3.00 -13.13 -10.63
C GLU A 310 2.62 -13.08 -12.11
N GLN A 311 2.89 -11.95 -12.76
CA GLN A 311 2.61 -11.75 -14.17
C GLN A 311 3.93 -11.59 -14.91
N ASP A 312 4.13 -12.38 -15.95
CA ASP A 312 5.42 -12.50 -16.65
C ASP A 312 5.42 -11.82 -18.03
N ASN A 313 4.55 -10.83 -18.23
CA ASN A 313 4.53 -10.10 -19.50
C ASN A 313 5.70 -9.10 -19.56
N PRO A 314 6.62 -9.19 -20.56
CA PRO A 314 7.76 -8.30 -20.67
C PRO A 314 7.43 -6.82 -20.77
N ALA A 315 6.28 -6.46 -21.35
CA ALA A 315 5.82 -5.08 -21.42
C ALA A 315 5.54 -4.47 -20.04
N TYR A 316 5.42 -5.30 -18.99
CA TYR A 316 5.17 -4.91 -17.61
C TYR A 316 6.30 -5.36 -16.67
N PHE A 317 7.55 -5.27 -17.11
CA PHE A 317 8.77 -5.72 -16.40
C PHE A 317 8.97 -5.15 -14.98
N TRP A 318 8.27 -4.08 -14.62
CA TRP A 318 8.29 -3.47 -13.28
C TRP A 318 7.36 -4.18 -12.29
N ARG A 319 6.45 -5.04 -12.75
CA ARG A 319 5.51 -5.74 -11.88
C ARG A 319 6.25 -6.66 -10.91
N VAL A 320 5.79 -6.61 -9.67
CA VAL A 320 6.23 -7.49 -8.59
C VAL A 320 5.15 -8.52 -8.28
N PRO A 321 5.49 -9.64 -7.62
CA PRO A 321 4.49 -10.57 -7.12
C PRO A 321 3.50 -9.91 -6.16
N VAL A 322 2.30 -10.49 -6.07
CA VAL A 322 1.28 -10.12 -5.09
C VAL A 322 1.01 -11.31 -4.18
N PHE A 323 1.25 -11.13 -2.89
CA PHE A 323 0.91 -12.11 -1.85
C PHE A 323 -0.47 -11.81 -1.27
N TYR A 324 -1.31 -12.85 -1.21
CA TYR A 324 -2.66 -12.78 -0.71
C TYR A 324 -2.79 -13.50 0.62
N TYR A 325 -3.55 -12.89 1.52
CA TYR A 325 -3.89 -13.40 2.83
C TYR A 325 -5.39 -13.29 3.05
N VAL A 326 -5.93 -14.09 3.96
CA VAL A 326 -7.30 -13.95 4.47
C VAL A 326 -7.30 -13.84 5.98
N ALA A 327 -8.28 -13.10 6.51
CA ALA A 327 -8.50 -12.95 7.93
C ALA A 327 -9.98 -12.76 8.24
N GLU A 328 -10.48 -13.47 9.25
CA GLU A 328 -11.83 -13.29 9.78
C GLU A 328 -11.86 -12.12 10.77
N VAL A 329 -12.92 -11.30 10.72
CA VAL A 329 -13.23 -10.32 11.76
C VAL A 329 -14.67 -10.48 12.25
N PRO A 330 -14.97 -10.08 13.50
CA PRO A 330 -16.34 -10.06 14.00
C PRO A 330 -17.26 -9.23 13.11
N TYR A 331 -18.54 -9.61 13.01
CA TYR A 331 -19.49 -8.91 12.16
C TYR A 331 -19.62 -7.42 12.51
N GLU A 332 -19.57 -7.10 13.81
CA GLU A 332 -19.68 -5.75 14.37
C GLU A 332 -18.33 -4.98 14.42
N ALA A 333 -17.30 -5.46 13.73
CA ALA A 333 -16.01 -4.79 13.72
C ALA A 333 -16.10 -3.36 13.16
N GLU A 334 -15.65 -2.39 13.94
CA GLU A 334 -15.66 -0.98 13.56
C GLU A 334 -14.58 -0.71 12.50
N VAL A 335 -15.01 -0.36 11.28
CA VAL A 335 -14.11 0.05 10.20
C VAL A 335 -13.98 1.57 10.23
N LYS A 336 -12.76 2.06 10.49
CA LYS A 336 -12.47 3.51 10.58
C LYS A 336 -12.12 4.14 9.23
N GLY A 337 -11.85 3.31 8.23
CA GLY A 337 -11.36 3.74 6.92
C GLY A 337 -9.85 4.04 6.92
N PRO A 338 -9.32 4.68 5.87
CA PRO A 338 -7.89 4.95 5.72
C PRO A 338 -7.31 5.83 6.84
N GLN A 339 -6.32 5.30 7.56
CA GLN A 339 -5.57 6.00 8.61
C GLN A 339 -4.37 6.77 8.05
N VAL A 340 -3.80 6.29 6.94
CA VAL A 340 -2.66 6.92 6.26
C VAL A 340 -3.08 7.38 4.87
N THR A 341 -2.80 8.64 4.54
CA THR A 341 -3.13 9.28 3.25
C THR A 341 -4.60 9.11 2.85
N PRO A 342 -5.58 9.56 3.66
CA PRO A 342 -6.99 9.30 3.37
C PRO A 342 -7.49 9.86 2.04
N ASN A 343 -6.86 10.91 1.53
CA ASN A 343 -7.29 11.61 0.32
C ASN A 343 -7.05 10.82 -0.98
N ILE A 344 -6.28 9.72 -0.94
CA ILE A 344 -6.08 8.84 -2.11
C ILE A 344 -7.16 7.74 -2.21
N TYR A 345 -8.22 7.81 -1.40
CA TYR A 345 -9.35 6.88 -1.44
C TYR A 345 -10.65 7.62 -1.71
N VAL A 346 -11.57 6.95 -2.41
CA VAL A 346 -12.90 7.51 -2.70
C VAL A 346 -13.68 7.62 -1.40
N ARG A 347 -13.91 8.85 -0.94
CA ARG A 347 -14.65 9.22 0.28
C ARG A 347 -15.52 10.44 0.01
N GLN A 348 -16.56 10.63 0.82
CA GLN A 348 -17.43 11.82 0.81
C GLN A 348 -18.03 12.14 -0.57
N TRP A 349 -18.37 11.11 -1.35
CA TRP A 349 -18.98 11.27 -2.67
C TRP A 349 -20.48 11.59 -2.59
N ASP A 350 -21.03 12.16 -3.66
CA ASP A 350 -22.49 12.26 -3.83
C ASP A 350 -23.05 10.91 -4.29
N SER A 351 -23.78 10.24 -3.40
CA SER A 351 -24.39 8.93 -3.70
C SER A 351 -25.48 9.01 -4.77
N ARG A 352 -26.18 10.13 -4.92
CA ARG A 352 -27.23 10.28 -5.96
C ARG A 352 -26.60 10.36 -7.34
N LEU A 353 -25.51 11.11 -7.44
CA LEU A 353 -24.74 11.23 -8.68
C LEU A 353 -24.06 9.90 -9.03
N LEU A 354 -23.41 9.26 -8.06
CA LEU A 354 -22.65 8.03 -8.31
C LEU A 354 -23.56 6.86 -8.71
N ARG A 355 -24.80 6.79 -8.22
CA ARG A 355 -25.81 5.81 -8.65
C ARG A 355 -26.23 5.94 -10.11
N GLN A 356 -26.04 7.12 -10.71
CA GLN A 356 -26.36 7.37 -12.12
C GLN A 356 -25.16 7.12 -13.04
N SER A 357 -23.99 6.77 -12.49
CA SER A 357 -22.81 6.45 -13.28
C SER A 357 -23.06 5.26 -14.21
N PRO A 358 -22.55 5.29 -15.46
CA PRO A 358 -22.62 4.14 -16.37
C PRO A 358 -21.79 2.95 -15.89
N ASP A 359 -20.79 3.15 -15.01
CA ASP A 359 -19.96 2.07 -14.47
C ASP A 359 -20.71 1.25 -13.39
N PRO A 360 -20.85 -0.08 -13.54
CA PRO A 360 -21.40 -0.94 -12.50
C PRO A 360 -20.70 -0.81 -11.14
N ILE A 361 -19.38 -0.62 -11.11
CA ILE A 361 -18.61 -0.47 -9.86
C ILE A 361 -19.09 0.76 -9.10
N ASP A 362 -19.29 1.89 -9.79
CA ASP A 362 -19.78 3.13 -9.18
C ASP A 362 -21.17 2.96 -8.57
N ARG A 363 -22.09 2.33 -9.32
CA ARG A 363 -23.46 2.10 -8.83
C ARG A 363 -23.48 1.20 -7.60
N THR A 364 -22.73 0.11 -7.61
CA THR A 364 -22.61 -0.79 -6.45
C THR A 364 -21.94 -0.09 -5.27
N TRP A 365 -20.90 0.71 -5.53
CA TRP A 365 -20.22 1.52 -4.50
C TRP A 365 -21.19 2.49 -3.83
N ALA A 366 -22.02 3.19 -4.60
CA ALA A 366 -23.02 4.13 -4.08
C ALA A 366 -24.19 3.48 -3.33
N GLN A 367 -24.33 2.16 -3.42
CA GLN A 367 -25.35 1.39 -2.70
C GLN A 367 -24.82 0.80 -1.40
N LEU A 368 -23.58 0.28 -1.40
CA LEU A 368 -23.07 -0.57 -0.33
C LEU A 368 -21.91 0.03 0.46
N ALA A 369 -21.19 1.01 -0.09
CA ALA A 369 -20.05 1.62 0.58
C ALA A 369 -20.48 2.73 1.54
N ASN A 370 -19.75 2.86 2.65
CA ASN A 370 -19.93 3.97 3.57
C ASN A 370 -19.10 5.19 3.08
N PRO A 371 -19.74 6.35 2.78
CA PRO A 371 -19.04 7.53 2.28
C PRO A 371 -18.06 8.15 3.29
N GLU A 372 -18.27 7.95 4.58
CA GLU A 372 -17.38 8.47 5.62
C GLU A 372 -16.08 7.67 5.68
N THR A 373 -16.15 6.34 5.60
CA THR A 373 -14.97 5.47 5.73
C THR A 373 -14.31 5.19 4.40
N GLY A 374 -15.05 5.22 3.28
CA GLY A 374 -14.55 4.81 1.97
C GLY A 374 -14.38 3.29 1.82
N CYS A 375 -15.10 2.51 2.63
CA CYS A 375 -15.06 1.05 2.62
C CYS A 375 -16.45 0.46 2.34
N ALA A 376 -16.49 -0.73 1.75
CA ALA A 376 -17.72 -1.51 1.55
C ALA A 376 -17.53 -2.97 1.96
N TRP A 377 -18.61 -3.59 2.42
CA TRP A 377 -18.71 -5.03 2.63
C TRP A 377 -19.47 -5.63 1.44
N LEU A 378 -18.79 -6.46 0.63
CA LEU A 378 -19.35 -7.05 -0.58
C LEU A 378 -19.26 -8.58 -0.55
N ARG A 379 -20.28 -9.27 -1.06
CA ARG A 379 -20.21 -10.72 -1.28
C ARG A 379 -19.22 -11.07 -2.39
N ALA A 380 -18.62 -12.26 -2.30
CA ALA A 380 -17.65 -12.74 -3.30
C ALA A 380 -18.25 -12.78 -4.72
N SER A 381 -19.52 -13.18 -4.88
CA SER A 381 -20.21 -13.21 -6.17
C SER A 381 -20.31 -11.83 -6.83
N VAL A 382 -20.55 -10.78 -6.04
CA VAL A 382 -20.57 -9.39 -6.52
C VAL A 382 -19.17 -8.95 -6.93
N LEU A 383 -18.15 -9.32 -6.15
CA LEU A 383 -16.76 -9.00 -6.49
C LEU A 383 -16.31 -9.69 -7.78
N ASP A 384 -16.65 -10.97 -7.96
CA ASP A 384 -16.36 -11.70 -9.19
C ASP A 384 -17.05 -11.07 -10.40
N GLU A 385 -18.32 -10.67 -10.27
CA GLU A 385 -19.04 -9.98 -11.35
C GLU A 385 -18.41 -8.62 -11.70
N LEU A 386 -18.09 -7.80 -10.70
CA LEU A 386 -17.47 -6.49 -10.92
C LEU A 386 -16.05 -6.58 -11.49
N GLN A 387 -15.31 -7.64 -11.16
CA GLN A 387 -13.92 -7.82 -11.61
C GLN A 387 -13.82 -8.59 -12.92
N ARG A 388 -14.85 -9.34 -13.34
CA ARG A 388 -14.86 -10.16 -14.56
C ARG A 388 -14.34 -9.42 -15.81
N PRO A 389 -14.75 -8.17 -16.10
CA PRO A 389 -14.27 -7.47 -17.30
C PRO A 389 -12.76 -7.21 -17.32
N LEU A 390 -12.11 -7.11 -16.15
CA LEU A 390 -10.69 -6.76 -16.03
C LEU A 390 -9.80 -7.92 -15.59
N ARG A 391 -10.39 -8.95 -14.97
CA ARG A 391 -9.67 -10.03 -14.28
C ARG A 391 -10.10 -11.43 -14.69
N GLY A 392 -11.16 -11.57 -15.49
CA GLY A 392 -11.75 -12.86 -15.83
C GLY A 392 -12.56 -13.45 -14.67
N ASP A 393 -12.98 -14.71 -14.84
CA ASP A 393 -13.80 -15.42 -13.86
C ASP A 393 -12.99 -15.86 -12.63
N ASN A 394 -13.71 -16.23 -11.56
CA ASN A 394 -13.15 -16.77 -10.31
C ASN A 394 -12.11 -15.84 -9.64
N TYR A 395 -12.33 -14.52 -9.71
CA TYR A 395 -11.41 -13.52 -9.15
C TYR A 395 -11.10 -13.79 -7.67
N MET A 396 -12.13 -14.07 -6.86
CA MET A 396 -12.00 -14.32 -5.42
C MET A 396 -11.37 -15.68 -5.14
N ALA A 397 -11.83 -16.76 -5.78
CA ALA A 397 -11.34 -18.12 -5.51
C ALA A 397 -9.85 -18.29 -5.84
N ILE A 398 -9.37 -17.70 -6.95
CA ILE A 398 -7.95 -17.75 -7.33
C ILE A 398 -7.04 -17.08 -6.28
N ARG A 399 -7.57 -16.09 -5.55
CA ARG A 399 -6.78 -15.22 -4.67
C ARG A 399 -6.93 -15.52 -3.19
N TYR A 400 -8.11 -15.92 -2.75
CA TYR A 400 -8.49 -15.94 -1.34
C TYR A 400 -9.05 -17.30 -0.88
N THR A 401 -8.86 -18.37 -1.65
CA THR A 401 -9.16 -19.71 -1.14
C THR A 401 -8.21 -20.02 0.02
N PRO A 402 -8.74 -20.30 1.23
CA PRO A 402 -7.92 -20.53 2.41
C PRO A 402 -7.17 -21.86 2.34
N PRO A 403 -6.02 -21.99 3.03
CA PRO A 403 -5.34 -23.26 3.14
C PRO A 403 -6.13 -24.21 4.08
N PRO A 404 -6.04 -25.55 3.91
CA PRO A 404 -6.81 -26.51 4.70
C PRO A 404 -6.62 -26.38 6.21
N TYR A 405 -5.39 -26.09 6.66
CA TYR A 405 -5.06 -25.97 8.08
C TYR A 405 -5.67 -24.74 8.77
N SER A 406 -6.30 -23.83 8.04
CA SER A 406 -6.99 -22.69 8.64
C SER A 406 -8.44 -23.01 9.02
N GLU A 407 -9.00 -24.15 8.57
CA GLU A 407 -10.40 -24.54 8.82
C GLU A 407 -11.43 -23.52 8.28
N LEU A 408 -11.04 -22.65 7.35
CA LEU A 408 -11.89 -21.59 6.78
C LEU A 408 -12.54 -21.97 5.43
N ALA A 409 -12.21 -23.13 4.85
CA ALA A 409 -12.69 -23.49 3.52
C ALA A 409 -14.22 -23.62 3.47
N GLU A 410 -14.81 -24.34 4.42
CA GLU A 410 -16.26 -24.50 4.54
C GLU A 410 -16.95 -23.17 4.87
N VAL A 411 -16.33 -22.36 5.72
CA VAL A 411 -16.81 -21.04 6.13
C VAL A 411 -16.99 -20.14 4.92
N LEU A 412 -15.94 -20.08 4.10
CA LEU A 412 -15.87 -19.21 2.94
C LEU A 412 -16.64 -19.75 1.74
N GLY A 413 -17.00 -21.05 1.75
CA GLY A 413 -17.69 -21.70 0.65
C GLY A 413 -16.89 -21.64 -0.67
N MET A 414 -15.56 -21.57 -0.57
CA MET A 414 -14.68 -21.43 -1.72
C MET A 414 -13.89 -22.72 -1.95
N ALA A 415 -13.87 -23.15 -3.21
CA ALA A 415 -13.00 -24.20 -3.69
C ALA A 415 -12.12 -23.64 -4.82
N LEU A 416 -10.86 -24.06 -4.85
CA LEU A 416 -10.00 -23.77 -6.00
C LEU A 416 -10.57 -24.47 -7.24
N PRO A 417 -10.52 -23.84 -8.43
CA PRO A 417 -10.84 -24.52 -9.68
C PRO A 417 -9.99 -25.80 -9.80
N PRO A 418 -10.56 -26.94 -10.25
CA PRO A 418 -9.83 -28.20 -10.32
C PRO A 418 -8.52 -28.09 -11.09
N GLU A 419 -8.47 -27.24 -12.11
CA GLU A 419 -7.31 -26.95 -12.97
C GLU A 419 -6.13 -26.33 -12.20
N LEU A 420 -6.39 -25.61 -11.11
CA LEU A 420 -5.41 -24.91 -10.28
C LEU A 420 -5.09 -25.65 -8.97
N MET A 421 -5.74 -26.78 -8.72
CA MET A 421 -5.43 -27.65 -7.58
C MET A 421 -4.18 -28.48 -7.85
N SER A 422 -3.30 -28.62 -6.86
CA SER A 422 -2.20 -29.60 -6.91
C SER A 422 -2.77 -31.02 -6.98
N ASP A 423 -2.01 -31.98 -7.51
CA ASP A 423 -2.46 -33.37 -7.61
C ASP A 423 -2.77 -34.00 -6.23
N GLU A 424 -2.09 -33.53 -5.18
CA GLU A 424 -2.39 -33.86 -3.78
C GLU A 424 -3.74 -33.31 -3.33
N ALA A 425 -4.05 -32.05 -3.65
CA ALA A 425 -5.32 -31.42 -3.32
C ALA A 425 -6.49 -32.03 -4.13
N ARG A 426 -6.26 -32.44 -5.37
CA ARG A 426 -7.23 -33.19 -6.18
C ARG A 426 -7.52 -34.57 -5.59
N SER A 427 -6.48 -35.28 -5.14
CA SER A 427 -6.62 -36.60 -4.52
C SER A 427 -7.38 -36.52 -3.20
N GLN A 428 -7.13 -35.48 -2.39
CA GLN A 428 -7.87 -35.23 -1.15
C GLN A 428 -9.33 -34.86 -1.43
N ALA A 429 -9.60 -33.96 -2.39
CA ALA A 429 -10.96 -33.60 -2.77
C ALA A 429 -11.77 -34.80 -3.32
N ALA A 430 -11.13 -35.68 -4.11
CA ALA A 430 -11.73 -36.91 -4.59
C ALA A 430 -12.08 -37.87 -3.44
N SER A 431 -11.18 -38.06 -2.48
CA SER A 431 -11.44 -38.90 -1.30
C SER A 431 -12.56 -38.36 -0.39
N ALA A 432 -12.68 -37.03 -0.27
CA ALA A 432 -13.74 -36.39 0.50
C ALA A 432 -15.11 -36.53 -0.19
N ALA A 433 -15.16 -36.44 -1.53
CA ALA A 433 -16.36 -36.69 -2.31
C ALA A 433 -16.83 -38.15 -2.22
N GLU A 434 -15.90 -39.12 -2.23
CA GLU A 434 -16.22 -40.55 -2.06
C GLU A 434 -16.75 -40.86 -0.65
N GLN A 435 -16.25 -40.19 0.39
CA GLN A 435 -16.76 -40.33 1.77
C GLN A 435 -18.17 -39.74 1.93
N GLN A 436 -18.51 -38.67 1.21
CA GLN A 436 -19.87 -38.10 1.20
C GLN A 436 -20.87 -39.00 0.46
N VAL A 437 -20.47 -39.64 -0.64
CA VAL A 437 -21.35 -40.60 -1.37
C VAL A 437 -21.55 -41.89 -0.56
N GLY A 438 -20.55 -42.31 0.22
CA GLY A 438 -20.67 -43.46 1.13
C GLY A 438 -21.68 -43.24 2.27
N ALA A 439 -21.78 -42.02 2.81
CA ALA A 439 -22.66 -41.68 3.92
C ALA A 439 -24.15 -41.55 3.53
N ASP A 440 -24.45 -41.24 2.26
CA ASP A 440 -25.83 -41.12 1.77
C ASP A 440 -26.42 -42.49 1.40
N SER A 441 -25.58 -43.50 1.14
CA SER A 441 -26.01 -44.88 0.84
C SER A 441 -26.42 -45.70 2.08
N THR A 442 -26.09 -45.24 3.29
CA THR A 442 -26.34 -45.98 4.54
C THR A 442 -27.67 -45.61 5.22
N ARG A 443 -28.50 -44.75 4.61
CA ARG A 443 -29.74 -44.23 5.23
C ARG A 443 -31.04 -44.84 4.69
N GLU A 444 -30.98 -45.76 3.72
CA GLU A 444 -32.14 -46.54 3.29
C GLU A 444 -32.09 -47.95 3.89
N GLY A 445 -32.56 -48.13 5.13
CA GLY A 445 -32.63 -49.46 5.70
C GLY A 445 -32.98 -49.57 7.18
N GLU A 446 -34.09 -48.98 7.65
CA GLU A 446 -34.75 -49.50 8.85
C GLU A 446 -36.26 -49.66 8.61
N PRO A 447 -36.84 -50.86 8.88
CA PRO A 447 -38.23 -51.15 8.59
C PRO A 447 -39.17 -50.64 9.69
N GLU A 448 -40.33 -50.15 9.27
CA GLU A 448 -41.50 -49.86 10.11
C GLU A 448 -41.81 -51.04 11.07
N LYS A 449 -41.74 -50.78 12.38
CA LYS A 449 -42.45 -51.58 13.37
C LYS A 449 -43.78 -50.89 13.69
N LYS A 450 -44.86 -51.52 13.25
CA LYS A 450 -46.21 -51.33 13.80
C LYS A 450 -46.28 -51.94 15.19
N GLU A 451 -46.72 -51.15 16.16
CA GLU A 451 -47.69 -51.54 17.19
C GLU A 451 -48.41 -50.30 17.71
#